data_AF-A0A3P7LES9-F1
#
_entry.id   AF-A0A3P7LES9-F1
#
_cell.length_a   1.000
_cell.length_b   1.000
_cell.length_c   1.000
_cell.angle_alpha   90.00
_cell.angle_beta   90.00
_cell.angle_gamma   90.00
#
_symmetry.space_group_name_H-M   'P 1'
#
loop_
_entity.id
_entity.type
_entity.pdbx_description
1 polymer ?
#
loop_
_entity_poly.entity_id
_entity_poly.type
_entity_poly.pdbx_seq_one_letter_code
_entity_poly.pdbx_strand_id
1 'polypeptide(L)'
;MASGFLHTNTITDAVYLFTPVGARSKMERNSIHEKWPLTENNYIAGRAVTQNREVQVTALARDGGNILEHQYAEAVFRLDRYIQKRVRVLYKHHYYTYHDLCLQYKGGGCPANKHVHALSDLYNHGFNITFPYFRFGTEGGYLGGALGGVSLMKTENGTNILAGARAWFLIYHLKFFPTETSYISGLWENVCGPNMVANVKNAY
;
A
#
# COMPACT_ATOMS: atom_id res chain seq x y z
N MET A 1 -19.50 -45.85 -1.72
CA MET A 1 -18.49 -45.35 -2.68
C MET A 1 -18.55 -43.82 -2.68
N ALA A 2 -17.48 -43.16 -2.25
CA ALA A 2 -17.38 -41.69 -2.13
C ALA A 2 -16.06 -41.16 -2.71
N SER A 3 -15.48 -41.87 -3.68
CA SER A 3 -14.20 -41.53 -4.34
C SER A 3 -14.25 -40.23 -5.15
N GLY A 4 -15.44 -39.68 -5.43
CA GLY A 4 -15.61 -38.38 -6.07
C GLY A 4 -15.05 -37.20 -5.26
N PHE A 5 -15.06 -37.29 -3.92
CA PHE A 5 -14.48 -36.26 -3.05
C PHE A 5 -12.95 -36.15 -3.18
N LEU A 6 -12.27 -37.18 -3.72
CA LEU A 6 -10.83 -37.12 -3.97
C LEU A 6 -10.47 -36.20 -5.15
N HIS A 7 -11.44 -35.85 -6.00
CA HIS A 7 -11.24 -35.02 -7.19
C HIS A 7 -11.81 -33.60 -7.02
N THR A 8 -12.25 -33.23 -5.82
CA THR A 8 -12.77 -31.88 -5.57
C THR A 8 -11.64 -30.89 -5.48
N ASN A 9 -11.62 -29.93 -6.42
CA ASN A 9 -10.71 -28.80 -6.38
C ASN A 9 -11.37 -27.63 -5.64
N THR A 10 -10.76 -27.15 -4.57
CA THR A 10 -11.23 -25.97 -3.86
C THR A 10 -10.75 -24.72 -4.57
N ILE A 11 -11.69 -23.87 -5.01
CA ILE A 11 -11.39 -22.56 -5.58
C ILE A 11 -11.82 -21.50 -4.56
N THR A 12 -10.89 -20.64 -4.16
CA THR A 12 -11.12 -19.59 -3.15
C THR A 12 -11.11 -18.19 -3.76
N ASP A 13 -10.91 -18.07 -5.07
CA ASP A 13 -10.89 -16.77 -5.75
C ASP A 13 -12.31 -16.19 -5.82
N ALA A 14 -12.55 -15.14 -5.04
CA ALA A 14 -13.82 -14.43 -5.01
C ALA A 14 -14.22 -13.87 -6.39
N VAL A 15 -13.26 -13.41 -7.20
CA VAL A 15 -13.56 -12.90 -8.54
C VAL A 15 -14.09 -14.04 -9.42
N TYR A 16 -13.49 -15.22 -9.34
CA TYR A 16 -13.98 -16.39 -10.07
C TYR A 16 -15.37 -16.83 -9.58
N LEU A 17 -15.59 -16.88 -8.26
CA LEU A 17 -16.82 -17.37 -7.65
C LEU A 17 -18.02 -16.42 -7.84
N PHE A 18 -17.81 -15.11 -7.77
CA PHE A 18 -18.88 -14.12 -7.75
C PHE A 18 -19.08 -13.34 -9.06
N THR A 19 -18.26 -13.58 -10.09
CA THR A 19 -18.43 -12.91 -11.38
C THR A 19 -18.40 -13.91 -12.53
N PRO A 20 -19.33 -13.82 -13.51
CA PRO A 20 -19.41 -14.79 -14.59
C PRO A 20 -18.14 -14.78 -15.44
N VAL A 21 -17.77 -15.93 -16.04
CA VAL A 21 -16.53 -16.07 -16.82
C VAL A 21 -16.51 -15.12 -18.02
N GLY A 22 -17.65 -14.93 -18.70
CA GLY A 22 -17.85 -14.02 -19.83
C GLY A 22 -18.30 -12.60 -19.46
N ALA A 23 -18.05 -12.13 -18.23
CA ALA A 23 -18.47 -10.79 -17.82
C ALA A 23 -17.79 -9.71 -18.67
N ARG A 24 -18.57 -8.70 -19.10
CA ARG A 24 -18.04 -7.53 -19.83
C ARG A 24 -16.91 -6.82 -19.05
N SER A 25 -17.02 -6.74 -17.73
CA SER A 25 -15.98 -6.18 -16.86
C SER A 25 -14.64 -6.94 -16.93
N LYS A 26 -14.66 -8.26 -17.15
CA LYS A 26 -13.44 -9.06 -17.34
C LYS A 26 -12.79 -8.79 -18.69
N MET A 27 -13.59 -8.62 -19.75
CA MET A 27 -13.08 -8.26 -21.08
C MET A 27 -12.42 -6.88 -21.05
N GLU A 28 -13.08 -5.89 -20.44
CA GLU A 28 -12.54 -4.53 -20.29
C GLU A 28 -11.25 -4.53 -19.45
N ARG A 29 -11.23 -5.26 -18.33
CA ARG A 29 -10.03 -5.46 -17.51
C ARG A 29 -8.88 -6.08 -18.32
N ASN A 30 -9.18 -7.06 -19.18
CA ASN A 30 -8.16 -7.67 -20.03
C ASN A 30 -7.59 -6.67 -21.04
N SER A 31 -8.43 -5.87 -21.71
CA SER A 31 -7.98 -4.81 -22.61
C SER A 31 -7.13 -3.74 -21.91
N ILE A 32 -7.40 -3.47 -20.63
CA ILE A 32 -6.56 -2.59 -19.80
C ILE A 32 -5.21 -3.24 -19.51
N HIS A 33 -5.19 -4.52 -19.12
CA HIS A 33 -3.94 -5.24 -18.86
C HIS A 33 -3.06 -5.42 -20.10
N GLU A 34 -3.66 -5.51 -21.29
CA GLU A 34 -2.92 -5.52 -22.55
C GLU A 34 -2.18 -4.19 -22.79
N LYS A 35 -2.79 -3.06 -22.42
CA LYS A 35 -2.21 -1.72 -22.58
C LYS A 35 -1.27 -1.31 -21.45
N TRP A 36 -1.60 -1.73 -20.22
CA TRP A 36 -0.83 -1.47 -19.01
C TRP A 36 -0.52 -2.79 -18.31
N PRO A 37 0.47 -3.54 -18.83
CA PRO A 37 0.85 -4.82 -18.25
C PRO A 37 1.44 -4.62 -16.87
N LEU A 38 0.96 -5.40 -15.91
CA LEU A 38 1.43 -5.38 -14.52
C LEU A 38 2.62 -6.34 -14.34
N THR A 39 3.48 -6.39 -15.36
CA THR A 39 4.72 -7.14 -15.39
C THR A 39 5.84 -6.39 -14.67
N GLU A 40 6.95 -7.08 -14.42
CA GLU A 40 8.10 -6.50 -13.75
C GLU A 40 8.56 -5.21 -14.44
N ASN A 41 8.80 -4.16 -13.64
CA ASN A 41 9.26 -2.83 -14.06
C ASN A 41 8.30 -2.00 -14.94
N ASN A 42 7.08 -2.47 -15.20
CA ASN A 42 6.08 -1.75 -16.01
C ASN A 42 4.91 -1.20 -15.19
N TYR A 43 4.99 -1.24 -13.86
CA TYR A 43 3.92 -0.76 -13.00
C TYR A 43 3.82 0.77 -13.03
N ILE A 44 2.65 1.31 -13.36
CA ILE A 44 2.36 2.75 -13.25
C ILE A 44 1.31 2.94 -12.15
N ALA A 45 1.69 3.66 -11.09
CA ALA A 45 0.77 4.00 -10.00
C ALA A 45 -0.48 4.72 -10.55
N GLY A 46 -1.66 4.32 -10.06
CA GLY A 46 -2.96 4.87 -10.50
C GLY A 46 -3.48 4.33 -11.84
N ARG A 47 -2.74 3.50 -12.57
CA ARG A 47 -3.22 2.81 -13.79
C ARG A 47 -3.51 1.33 -13.60
N ALA A 48 -3.18 0.78 -12.43
CA ALA A 48 -3.49 -0.59 -12.08
C ALA A 48 -4.97 -0.72 -11.70
N VAL A 49 -5.71 -1.53 -12.45
CA VAL A 49 -7.14 -1.82 -12.19
C VAL A 49 -7.33 -3.13 -11.41
N THR A 50 -6.27 -3.93 -11.31
CA THR A 50 -6.23 -5.12 -10.46
C THR A 50 -5.38 -4.87 -9.23
N GLN A 51 -5.96 -5.06 -8.05
CA GLN A 51 -5.25 -5.16 -6.78
C GLN A 51 -5.34 -6.60 -6.28
N ASN A 52 -4.32 -7.42 -6.57
CA ASN A 52 -4.29 -8.83 -6.15
C ASN A 52 -3.32 -9.10 -4.99
N ARG A 53 -2.21 -8.35 -4.89
CA ARG A 53 -1.21 -8.51 -3.83
C ARG A 53 -0.82 -7.14 -3.28
N GLU A 54 -1.31 -6.86 -2.07
CA GLU A 54 -1.17 -5.58 -1.41
C GLU A 54 -1.34 -5.75 0.09
N VAL A 55 -0.50 -5.07 0.87
CA VAL A 55 -0.71 -4.92 2.32
C VAL A 55 -1.05 -3.46 2.60
N GLN A 56 -2.17 -3.24 3.27
CA GLN A 56 -2.63 -1.93 3.70
C GLN A 56 -2.49 -1.83 5.22
N VAL A 57 -1.88 -0.75 5.71
CA VAL A 57 -1.69 -0.51 7.14
C VAL A 57 -2.20 0.88 7.47
N THR A 58 -3.18 0.95 8.36
CA THR A 58 -3.68 2.23 8.88
C THR A 58 -3.09 2.47 10.25
N ALA A 59 -2.30 3.52 10.40
CA ALA A 59 -1.73 3.96 11.67
C ALA A 59 -2.56 5.11 12.24
N LEU A 60 -2.95 4.98 13.52
CA LEU A 60 -3.70 6.01 14.25
C LEU A 60 -2.94 6.41 15.51
N ALA A 61 -3.07 7.68 15.90
CA ALA A 61 -2.56 8.17 17.17
C ALA A 61 -3.45 7.66 18.30
N ARG A 62 -2.85 7.08 19.35
CA ARG A 62 -3.59 6.46 20.47
C ARG A 62 -4.42 7.47 21.26
N ASP A 63 -3.90 8.67 21.41
CA ASP A 63 -4.52 9.82 22.07
C ASP A 63 -5.50 10.58 21.15
N GLY A 64 -5.63 10.18 19.89
CA GLY A 64 -6.41 10.90 18.88
C GLY A 64 -5.78 12.23 18.45
N GLY A 65 -4.50 12.42 18.75
CA GLY A 65 -3.72 13.59 18.37
C GLY A 65 -3.49 13.70 16.86
N ASN A 66 -2.80 14.77 16.45
CA ASN A 66 -2.52 15.01 15.05
C ASN A 66 -1.34 14.15 14.58
N ILE A 67 -1.60 13.17 13.71
CA ILE A 67 -0.60 12.20 13.23
C ILE A 67 0.51 12.84 12.38
N LEU A 68 0.36 14.10 11.98
CA LEU A 68 1.36 14.88 11.23
C LEU A 68 2.44 15.50 12.13
N GLU A 69 2.23 15.52 13.45
CA GLU A 69 3.26 15.99 14.38
C GLU A 69 4.49 15.10 14.34
N HIS A 70 5.66 15.70 14.51
CA HIS A 70 6.96 15.03 14.42
C HIS A 70 7.04 13.71 15.20
N GLN A 71 6.55 13.69 16.44
CA GLN A 71 6.58 12.50 17.30
C GLN A 71 5.82 11.30 16.71
N TYR A 72 4.66 11.55 16.10
CA TYR A 72 3.82 10.51 15.52
C TYR A 72 4.32 10.10 14.14
N ALA A 73 4.72 11.07 13.33
CA ALA A 73 5.28 10.80 12.01
C ALA A 73 6.58 10.01 12.08
N GLU A 74 7.45 10.29 13.06
CA GLU A 74 8.66 9.50 13.28
C GLU A 74 8.33 8.05 13.66
N ALA A 75 7.32 7.83 14.50
CA ALA A 75 6.88 6.48 14.86
C ALA A 75 6.35 5.71 13.63
N VAL A 76 5.54 6.36 12.78
CA VAL A 76 5.04 5.79 11.53
C VAL A 76 6.19 5.49 10.57
N PHE A 77 7.19 6.35 10.49
CA PHE A 77 8.38 6.13 9.67
C PHE A 77 9.23 4.95 10.16
N ARG A 78 9.39 4.79 11.48
CA ARG A 78 10.07 3.63 12.07
C ARG A 78 9.31 2.33 11.76
N LEU A 79 7.98 2.37 11.83
CA LEU A 79 7.11 1.25 11.44
C LEU A 79 7.29 0.89 9.96
N ASP A 80 7.25 1.89 9.07
CA ASP A 80 7.44 1.69 7.64
C ASP A 80 8.81 1.07 7.32
N ARG A 81 9.88 1.59 7.94
CA ARG A 81 11.23 1.04 7.81
C ARG A 81 11.33 -0.39 8.35
N TYR A 82 10.64 -0.70 9.45
CA TYR A 82 10.58 -2.05 10.00
C TYR A 82 9.91 -3.02 9.01
N ILE A 83 8.75 -2.65 8.47
CA ILE A 83 8.03 -3.48 7.49
C ILE A 83 8.91 -3.74 6.27
N GLN A 84 9.54 -2.70 5.72
CA GLN A 84 10.34 -2.85 4.50
C GLN A 84 11.61 -3.69 4.70
N LYS A 85 12.29 -3.55 5.84
CA LYS A 85 13.64 -4.14 6.04
C LYS A 85 13.67 -5.40 6.91
N ARG A 86 12.74 -5.55 7.86
CA ARG A 86 12.78 -6.65 8.85
C ARG A 86 11.80 -7.76 8.50
N VAL A 87 10.68 -7.45 7.86
CA VAL A 87 9.72 -8.47 7.40
C VAL A 87 10.32 -9.16 6.18
N ARG A 88 10.69 -10.42 6.37
CA ARG A 88 11.30 -11.27 5.35
C ARG A 88 10.69 -12.66 5.36
N VAL A 89 10.62 -13.28 4.19
CA VAL A 89 10.20 -14.67 4.02
C VAL A 89 11.34 -15.51 3.45
N LEU A 90 11.52 -16.71 3.98
CA LEU A 90 12.48 -17.69 3.45
C LEU A 90 11.77 -18.58 2.43
N TYR A 91 12.25 -18.56 1.19
CA TYR A 91 11.76 -19.44 0.13
C TYR A 91 12.93 -19.90 -0.73
N LYS A 92 13.05 -21.22 -0.96
CA LYS A 92 14.17 -21.84 -1.70
C LYS A 92 15.57 -21.34 -1.27
N HIS A 93 15.82 -21.28 0.04
CA HIS A 93 17.08 -20.78 0.64
C HIS A 93 17.40 -19.29 0.39
N HIS A 94 16.46 -18.52 -0.17
CA HIS A 94 16.59 -17.08 -0.34
C HIS A 94 15.62 -16.33 0.58
N TYR A 95 16.11 -15.26 1.20
CA TYR A 95 15.28 -14.35 1.97
C TYR A 95 14.76 -13.25 1.05
N TYR A 96 13.44 -13.12 0.98
CA TYR A 96 12.77 -12.06 0.23
C TYR A 96 12.24 -11.01 1.19
N THR A 97 12.59 -9.76 0.94
CA THR A 97 12.10 -8.57 1.63
C THR A 97 11.08 -7.83 0.78
N TYR A 98 10.50 -6.74 1.31
CA TYR A 98 9.64 -5.88 0.51
C TYR A 98 10.33 -5.34 -0.74
N HIS A 99 11.63 -5.03 -0.67
CA HIS A 99 12.36 -4.46 -1.81
C HIS A 99 12.45 -5.41 -3.02
N ASP A 100 12.51 -6.71 -2.75
CA ASP A 100 12.60 -7.75 -3.78
C ASP A 100 11.23 -7.99 -4.45
N LEU A 101 10.17 -7.84 -3.66
CA LEU A 101 8.80 -8.20 -4.01
C LEU A 101 7.92 -7.01 -4.41
N CYS A 102 8.37 -5.76 -4.25
CA CYS A 102 7.55 -4.59 -4.55
C CYS A 102 7.36 -4.39 -6.06
N LEU A 103 6.23 -3.79 -6.46
CA LEU A 103 6.06 -3.30 -7.83
C LEU A 103 6.96 -2.09 -8.07
N GLN A 104 7.60 -2.04 -9.25
CA GLN A 104 8.52 -0.97 -9.63
C GLN A 104 8.19 -0.45 -11.03
N TYR A 105 8.52 0.82 -11.27
CA TYR A 105 8.48 1.44 -12.58
C TYR A 105 9.90 1.73 -13.06
N LYS A 106 10.33 1.13 -14.18
CA LYS A 106 11.61 1.42 -14.84
C LYS A 106 12.83 1.52 -13.89
N GLY A 107 12.89 0.67 -12.87
CA GLY A 107 14.00 0.68 -11.89
C GLY A 107 14.02 1.87 -10.92
N GLY A 108 12.94 2.67 -10.83
CA GLY A 108 12.81 3.78 -9.86
C GLY A 108 12.68 3.35 -8.39
N GLY A 109 12.88 2.07 -8.10
CA GLY A 109 12.70 1.47 -6.78
C GLY A 109 11.24 1.30 -6.39
N CYS A 110 11.01 0.85 -5.16
CA CYS A 110 9.67 0.68 -4.63
C CYS A 110 8.99 2.04 -4.41
N PRO A 111 7.71 2.19 -4.80
CA PRO A 111 6.96 3.42 -4.59
C PRO A 111 6.83 3.75 -3.09
N ALA A 112 6.47 2.75 -2.27
CA ALA A 112 6.39 2.81 -0.81
C ALA A 112 5.76 4.11 -0.24
N ASN A 113 5.89 4.32 1.07
CA ASN A 113 5.25 5.43 1.78
C ASN A 113 6.20 6.65 1.91
N LYS A 114 6.98 6.95 0.87
CA LYS A 114 7.98 8.04 0.90
C LYS A 114 7.36 9.41 1.21
N HIS A 115 6.10 9.59 0.82
CA HIS A 115 5.33 10.81 1.03
C HIS A 115 5.05 11.10 2.52
N VAL A 116 5.05 10.09 3.39
CA VAL A 116 4.78 10.26 4.84
C VAL A 116 5.79 11.19 5.49
N HIS A 117 7.08 10.92 5.28
CA HIS A 117 8.17 11.70 5.86
C HIS A 117 8.19 13.11 5.28
N ALA A 118 8.16 13.22 3.95
CA ALA A 118 8.20 14.52 3.27
C ALA A 118 7.04 15.43 3.69
N LEU A 119 5.82 14.89 3.78
CA LEU A 119 4.65 15.68 4.18
C LEU A 119 4.71 16.11 5.64
N SER A 120 5.15 15.22 6.53
CA SER A 120 5.34 15.53 7.94
C SER A 120 6.37 16.64 8.13
N ASP A 121 7.52 16.57 7.47
CA ASP A 121 8.55 17.61 7.60
C ASP A 121 8.02 18.97 7.15
N LEU A 122 7.34 19.00 6.00
CA LEU A 122 6.73 20.22 5.49
C LEU A 122 5.68 20.79 6.45
N TYR A 123 4.85 19.93 7.04
CA TYR A 123 3.85 20.34 8.03
C TYR A 123 4.52 20.94 9.27
N ASN A 124 5.55 20.28 9.82
CA ASN A 124 6.25 20.74 11.02
C ASN A 124 7.11 22.01 10.77
N HIS A 125 7.54 22.26 9.54
CA HIS A 125 8.18 23.51 9.14
C HIS A 125 7.20 24.67 8.86
N GLY A 126 5.89 24.43 9.00
CA GLY A 126 4.87 25.47 8.84
C GLY A 126 4.52 25.79 7.38
N PHE A 127 4.79 24.87 6.44
CA PHE A 127 4.39 25.05 5.05
C PHE A 127 2.88 24.85 4.88
N ASN A 128 2.26 25.73 4.09
CA ASN A 128 0.86 25.60 3.71
C ASN A 128 0.68 24.47 2.69
N ILE A 129 0.21 23.32 3.15
CA ILE A 129 -0.08 22.15 2.32
C ILE A 129 -1.53 22.25 1.83
N THR A 130 -1.71 22.43 0.52
CA THR A 130 -3.04 22.41 -0.11
C THR A 130 -3.63 21.00 -0.10
N PHE A 131 -4.93 20.89 0.20
CA PHE A 131 -5.68 19.63 0.16
C PHE A 131 -6.73 19.67 -0.95
N PRO A 132 -6.99 18.56 -1.71
CA PRO A 132 -6.46 17.20 -1.51
C PRO A 132 -5.21 16.87 -2.31
N TYR A 133 -4.72 17.79 -3.14
CA TYR A 133 -3.49 17.62 -3.91
C TYR A 133 -2.44 18.60 -3.43
N PHE A 134 -1.23 18.10 -3.22
CA PHE A 134 -0.07 18.92 -2.94
C PHE A 134 0.88 18.91 -4.14
N ARG A 135 1.65 20.00 -4.29
CA ARG A 135 2.71 20.10 -5.29
C ARG A 135 3.87 20.87 -4.69
N PHE A 136 5.04 20.24 -4.64
CA PHE A 136 6.30 20.84 -4.24
C PHE A 136 7.32 20.65 -5.37
N GLY A 137 7.54 21.72 -6.14
CA GLY A 137 8.39 21.66 -7.33
C GLY A 137 7.84 20.70 -8.40
N THR A 138 8.63 19.68 -8.73
CA THR A 138 8.28 18.61 -9.67
C THR A 138 7.54 17.45 -9.01
N GLU A 139 7.57 17.36 -7.68
CA GLU A 139 6.89 16.31 -6.92
C GLU A 139 5.51 16.77 -6.48
N GLY A 140 4.56 15.84 -6.47
CA GLY A 140 3.21 16.10 -6.04
C GLY A 140 2.47 14.80 -5.80
N GLY A 141 1.35 14.88 -5.11
CA GLY A 141 0.61 13.69 -4.74
C GLY A 141 -0.81 13.99 -4.29
N TYR A 142 -1.61 12.93 -4.26
CA TYR A 142 -2.98 12.96 -3.76
C TYR A 142 -3.01 12.53 -2.29
N LEU A 143 -3.29 13.47 -1.40
CA LEU A 143 -3.35 13.24 0.05
C LEU A 143 -4.61 12.49 0.48
N GLY A 144 -5.69 12.56 -0.32
CA GLY A 144 -6.93 11.84 -0.01
C GLY A 144 -6.78 10.32 -0.04
N GLY A 145 -5.72 9.80 -0.65
CA GLY A 145 -5.37 8.38 -0.63
C GLY A 145 -4.34 8.01 0.44
N ALA A 146 -3.86 8.96 1.24
CA ALA A 146 -2.80 8.73 2.22
C ALA A 146 -3.17 9.16 3.65
N LEU A 147 -4.08 10.13 3.81
CA LEU A 147 -4.50 10.64 5.11
C LEU A 147 -5.98 10.31 5.40
N GLY A 148 -6.25 9.96 6.66
CA GLY A 148 -7.59 9.76 7.19
C GLY A 148 -7.94 10.73 8.32
N GLY A 149 -9.22 11.07 8.45
CA GLY A 149 -9.70 11.99 9.49
C GLY A 149 -9.08 13.38 9.41
N VAL A 150 -9.00 13.93 8.20
CA VAL A 150 -8.35 15.21 7.90
C VAL A 150 -9.16 16.38 8.45
N SER A 151 -8.47 17.32 9.11
CA SER A 151 -8.99 18.62 9.50
C SER A 151 -8.43 19.68 8.56
N LEU A 152 -9.28 20.57 8.06
CA LEU A 152 -8.92 21.59 7.07
C LEU A 152 -9.10 22.99 7.65
N MET A 153 -8.20 23.88 7.29
CA MET A 153 -8.33 25.32 7.51
C MET A 153 -8.52 26.01 6.16
N LYS A 154 -9.34 27.07 6.12
CA LYS A 154 -9.49 27.91 4.93
C LYS A 154 -8.57 29.10 5.04
N THR A 155 -7.82 29.37 3.98
CA THR A 155 -7.11 30.64 3.84
C THR A 155 -8.08 31.76 3.46
N GLU A 156 -7.65 33.01 3.60
CA GLU A 156 -8.39 34.20 3.17
C GLU A 156 -8.79 34.14 1.68
N ASN A 157 -7.98 33.46 0.87
CA ASN A 157 -8.22 33.24 -0.56
C ASN A 157 -9.19 32.07 -0.86
N GLY A 158 -9.78 31.46 0.17
CA GLY A 158 -10.72 30.34 0.05
C GLY A 158 -10.09 28.99 -0.28
N THR A 159 -8.75 28.85 -0.25
CA THR A 159 -8.09 27.57 -0.47
C THR A 159 -8.10 26.73 0.80
N ASN A 160 -8.38 25.43 0.65
CA ASN A 160 -8.34 24.48 1.76
C ASN A 160 -6.91 24.01 1.98
N ILE A 161 -6.39 24.28 3.18
CA ILE A 161 -5.09 23.83 3.63
C ILE A 161 -5.23 22.80 4.75
N LEU A 162 -4.26 21.90 4.81
CA LEU A 162 -4.21 20.83 5.80
C LEU A 162 -3.92 21.40 7.18
N ALA A 163 -4.90 21.31 8.09
CA ALA A 163 -4.73 21.72 9.49
C ALA A 163 -4.25 20.57 10.38
N GLY A 164 -4.65 19.33 10.06
CA GLY A 164 -4.24 18.13 10.79
C GLY A 164 -4.83 16.86 10.19
N ALA A 165 -4.39 15.69 10.66
CA ALA A 165 -4.96 14.40 10.30
C ALA A 165 -4.92 13.42 11.47
N ARG A 166 -5.78 12.41 11.46
CA ARG A 166 -5.87 11.41 12.54
C ARG A 166 -5.23 10.07 12.19
N ALA A 167 -5.11 9.78 10.90
CA ALA A 167 -4.60 8.50 10.44
C ALA A 167 -3.70 8.64 9.22
N TRP A 168 -2.66 7.80 9.17
CA TRP A 168 -1.87 7.53 7.97
C TRP A 168 -2.34 6.22 7.36
N PHE A 169 -2.50 6.21 6.05
CA PHE A 169 -2.77 5.03 5.25
C PHE A 169 -1.51 4.67 4.47
N LEU A 170 -0.88 3.58 4.87
CA LEU A 170 0.33 3.04 4.27
C LEU A 170 -0.04 1.89 3.34
N ILE A 171 0.53 1.88 2.13
CA ILE A 171 0.25 0.86 1.13
C ILE A 171 1.55 0.23 0.64
N TYR A 172 1.58 -1.11 0.66
CA TYR A 172 2.69 -1.91 0.17
C TYR A 172 2.22 -2.76 -1.00
N HIS A 173 2.38 -2.23 -2.21
CA HIS A 173 2.07 -3.00 -3.43
C HIS A 173 3.14 -4.04 -3.72
N LEU A 174 2.72 -5.28 -4.01
CA LEU A 174 3.59 -6.43 -4.26
C LEU A 174 3.41 -6.96 -5.68
N LYS A 175 4.46 -7.58 -6.21
CA LYS A 175 4.45 -8.30 -7.48
C LYS A 175 3.52 -9.50 -7.36
N PHE A 176 2.57 -9.62 -8.28
CA PHE A 176 1.64 -10.75 -8.32
C PHE A 176 1.73 -11.56 -9.62
N PHE A 177 2.71 -11.24 -10.47
CA PHE A 177 3.03 -11.97 -11.69
C PHE A 177 4.56 -12.08 -11.82
N PRO A 178 5.11 -13.22 -12.28
CA PRO A 178 4.45 -14.50 -12.60
C PRO A 178 3.92 -15.23 -11.35
N THR A 179 3.26 -16.39 -11.54
CA THR A 179 2.59 -17.16 -10.47
C THR A 179 3.52 -17.51 -9.30
N GLU A 180 4.78 -17.84 -9.57
CA GLU A 180 5.77 -18.10 -8.51
C GLU A 180 6.02 -16.87 -7.65
N THR A 181 6.22 -15.69 -8.27
CA THR A 181 6.37 -14.43 -7.53
C THR A 181 5.11 -14.10 -6.75
N SER A 182 3.93 -14.35 -7.32
CA SER A 182 2.66 -14.19 -6.62
C SER A 182 2.56 -15.06 -5.37
N TYR A 183 3.07 -16.29 -5.43
CA TYR A 183 3.12 -17.20 -4.30
C TYR A 183 4.05 -16.68 -3.20
N ILE A 184 5.26 -16.23 -3.55
CA ILE A 184 6.22 -15.66 -2.60
C ILE A 184 5.67 -14.38 -1.95
N SER A 185 5.05 -13.50 -2.74
CA SER A 185 4.34 -12.31 -2.24
C SER A 185 3.22 -12.69 -1.27
N GLY A 186 2.44 -13.74 -1.58
CA GLY A 186 1.42 -14.26 -0.67
C GLY A 186 1.98 -14.80 0.65
N LEU A 187 3.16 -15.44 0.63
CA LEU A 187 3.83 -15.84 1.87
C LEU A 187 4.30 -14.62 2.68
N TRP A 188 4.79 -13.58 2.02
CA TRP A 188 5.19 -12.34 2.68
C TRP A 188 3.98 -11.63 3.32
N GLU A 189 2.83 -11.56 2.64
CA GLU A 189 1.56 -11.06 3.18
C GLU A 189 1.18 -11.78 4.49
N ASN A 190 1.23 -13.11 4.48
CA ASN A 190 0.89 -13.95 5.63
C ASN A 190 1.83 -13.73 6.83
N VAL A 191 3.09 -13.40 6.59
CA VAL A 191 4.08 -13.13 7.65
C VAL A 191 3.98 -11.68 8.15
N CYS A 192 3.52 -10.75 7.32
CA CYS A 192 3.45 -9.33 7.64
C CYS A 192 2.48 -9.04 8.80
N GLY A 193 1.26 -9.60 8.74
CA GLY A 193 0.24 -9.40 9.77
C GLY A 193 0.66 -9.83 11.19
N PRO A 194 1.09 -11.07 11.41
CA PRO A 194 1.56 -11.54 12.73
C PRO A 194 2.73 -10.71 13.28
N ASN A 195 3.66 -10.29 12.42
CA ASN A 195 4.79 -9.45 12.82
C ASN A 195 4.34 -8.05 13.30
N MET A 196 3.29 -7.49 12.71
CA MET A 196 2.73 -6.23 13.20
C MET A 196 2.10 -6.42 14.58
N VAL A 197 1.35 -7.50 14.80
CA VAL A 197 0.74 -7.81 16.09
C VAL A 197 1.81 -8.01 17.17
N ALA A 198 2.90 -8.71 16.86
CA ALA A 198 4.02 -8.92 17.78
C ALA A 198 4.75 -7.61 18.11
N ASN A 199 4.96 -6.74 17.12
CA ASN A 199 5.63 -5.45 17.32
C ASN A 199 4.80 -4.52 18.21
N VAL A 200 3.48 -4.48 18.03
CA VAL A 200 2.57 -3.72 18.92
C VAL A 200 2.62 -4.26 20.35
N LYS A 201 2.67 -5.59 20.55
CA LYS A 201 2.75 -6.19 21.89
C LYS A 201 4.06 -5.91 22.63
N ASN A 202 5.18 -5.81 21.91
CA ASN A 202 6.50 -5.53 22.48
C ASN A 202 6.78 -4.03 22.67
N ALA A 203 5.88 -3.15 22.23
CA ALA A 203 5.93 -1.71 22.48
C ALA A 203 5.29 -1.31 23.83
N TYR A 204 4.90 -2.31 24.65
CA TYR A 204 4.45 -2.19 26.04
C TYR A 204 5.46 -2.85 26.97
#